data_AF-A0A0F9G1G5-F1
#
_entry.id   AF-A0A0F9G1G5-F1
#
_cell.length_a   1.000
_cell.length_b   1.000
_cell.length_c   1.000
_cell.angle_alpha   90.00
_cell.angle_beta   90.00
_cell.angle_gamma   90.00
#
_symmetry.space_group_name_H-M   'P 1'
#
loop_
_entity.id
_entity.type
_entity.pdbx_description
1 polymer ?
#
loop_
_entity_poly.entity_id
_entity_poly.type
_entity_poly.pdbx_seq_one_letter_code
_entity_poly.pdbx_strand_id
1 'polypeptide(L)'
;RYRCGDLDPILYSDVIMTGATIEAIAGATTVFNLGREDTDLWRYRTFTGGYIRGNSRATDGVTFSDDASGNELAGRWIMQGTFFENCNRAIYKPKGNLGNIFIGVTTAASNFGYFAKDSQSPNIMHPGMDTFIGGRHAEHILCAFYTESNVESVVGLVLDQVIFEDNVAFALVVDGWNLASTALHLRSVVFENNNTGSASVDLGQGQGSETPRDILFRDVDHAIITGSHIRSQGWEFINSMVTTDGCFTNAASVLSRDSSSVVRFKDANLNGIDGGSNVIIESLTQQRKPSGNDGITMVAQIPPRDHIVTSLPGSGVAVYSNSFAFSDYTFSGVSSGGGVGTRTKVTSDGGPGIYDWYNNYTFTSDVVKTDDLAAIVANKWYVVTDSLRVVSGEIGTLDFKSADVTLNLVNNLDSPLRDNVADGDWVTLGSVVEYTDSTGSGNIRYHVARTAGQATEYDQGLCQIIQFDTQQEATDYFNSRAFYQAEDFDYSGVATTSSGSIAIDFTDEGFQDQPDAIYNIEMATDGDATLFYSSKSATGFTINNGAGTNTVNWRVYRRDV
;
A
#
# COMPACT_ATOMS: atom_id res chain seq x y z
N ARG A 1 20.75 -29.76 -35.55
CA ARG A 1 19.77 -28.78 -36.07
C ARG A 1 18.79 -29.55 -36.92
N TYR A 2 17.53 -29.63 -36.48
CA TYR A 2 16.46 -30.30 -37.19
C TYR A 2 15.48 -29.24 -37.70
N ARG A 3 15.01 -29.39 -38.93
CA ARG A 3 13.92 -28.57 -39.45
C ARG A 3 12.66 -29.41 -39.39
N CYS A 4 11.60 -28.90 -38.80
CA CYS A 4 10.34 -29.59 -38.65
C CYS A 4 9.18 -28.64 -38.96
N GLY A 5 8.04 -29.18 -39.36
CA GLY A 5 6.81 -28.41 -39.53
C GLY A 5 5.66 -29.25 -39.02
N ASP A 6 4.86 -28.64 -38.15
CA ASP A 6 3.62 -29.21 -37.63
C ASP A 6 3.79 -30.70 -37.27
N LEU A 7 4.82 -31.01 -36.46
CA LEU A 7 5.08 -32.39 -36.03
C LEU A 7 3.86 -32.91 -35.28
N ASP A 8 3.53 -34.18 -35.53
CA ASP A 8 2.52 -34.90 -34.75
C ASP A 8 2.77 -34.68 -33.24
N PRO A 9 1.71 -34.47 -32.44
CA PRO A 9 1.86 -34.16 -31.03
C PRO A 9 2.76 -35.18 -30.32
N ILE A 10 3.69 -34.70 -29.47
CA ILE A 10 4.46 -35.59 -28.59
C ILE A 10 3.56 -36.00 -27.43
N LEU A 11 3.22 -37.29 -27.35
CA LEU A 11 2.20 -37.81 -26.43
C LEU A 11 2.77 -38.52 -25.19
N TYR A 12 3.90 -39.25 -25.31
CA TYR A 12 4.27 -40.32 -24.34
C TYR A 12 5.73 -40.37 -23.85
N SER A 13 6.55 -39.33 -24.03
CA SER A 13 7.98 -39.43 -23.67
C SER A 13 8.57 -38.14 -23.10
N ASP A 14 9.50 -38.29 -22.15
CA ASP A 14 10.45 -37.24 -21.81
C ASP A 14 11.29 -36.91 -23.05
N VAL A 15 11.37 -35.62 -23.36
CA VAL A 15 12.13 -35.09 -24.48
C VAL A 15 13.39 -34.45 -23.94
N ILE A 16 14.55 -35.08 -24.14
CA ILE A 16 15.84 -34.55 -23.73
C ILE A 16 16.59 -34.04 -24.97
N MET A 17 16.77 -32.71 -25.05
CA MET A 17 17.30 -31.99 -26.20
C MET A 17 18.60 -31.24 -25.90
N THR A 18 19.54 -31.89 -25.21
CA THR A 18 20.83 -31.27 -24.86
C THR A 18 21.59 -30.79 -26.12
N GLY A 19 21.66 -29.46 -26.30
CA GLY A 19 22.36 -28.82 -27.42
C GLY A 19 21.69 -28.94 -28.79
N ALA A 20 20.46 -29.43 -28.87
CA ALA A 20 19.73 -29.55 -30.13
C ALA A 20 18.99 -28.26 -30.47
N THR A 21 19.01 -27.86 -31.75
CA THR A 21 18.15 -26.79 -32.29
C THR A 21 17.09 -27.41 -33.19
N ILE A 22 15.84 -27.02 -32.99
CA ILE A 22 14.69 -27.41 -33.80
C ILE A 22 14.02 -26.15 -34.32
N GLU A 23 13.78 -26.12 -35.62
CA GLU A 23 13.33 -24.92 -36.33
C GLU A 23 12.15 -25.19 -37.23
N ALA A 24 11.24 -24.23 -37.31
CA ALA A 24 10.14 -24.26 -38.26
C ALA A 24 10.64 -24.34 -39.72
N ILE A 25 10.04 -25.23 -40.52
CA ILE A 25 10.12 -25.17 -41.98
C ILE A 25 9.26 -24.04 -42.53
N ALA A 26 9.54 -23.61 -43.75
CA ALA A 26 8.71 -22.63 -44.44
C ALA A 26 7.26 -23.13 -44.55
N GLY A 27 6.30 -22.31 -44.13
CA GLY A 27 4.87 -22.61 -44.19
C GLY A 27 4.31 -23.37 -42.97
N ALA A 28 5.15 -23.80 -42.02
CA ALA A 28 4.67 -24.36 -40.76
C ALA A 28 3.89 -23.31 -39.97
N THR A 29 2.99 -23.75 -39.09
CA THR A 29 2.25 -22.87 -38.17
C THR A 29 2.81 -22.93 -36.74
N THR A 30 3.35 -24.09 -36.36
CA THR A 30 3.98 -24.35 -35.06
C THR A 30 5.26 -25.16 -35.25
N VAL A 31 6.24 -25.01 -34.35
CA VAL A 31 7.44 -25.88 -34.36
C VAL A 31 7.10 -27.24 -33.73
N PHE A 32 6.37 -27.23 -32.60
CA PHE A 32 5.98 -28.41 -31.85
C PHE A 32 4.56 -28.32 -31.30
N ASN A 33 3.83 -29.44 -31.39
CA ASN A 33 2.61 -29.66 -30.64
C ASN A 33 2.87 -30.57 -29.43
N LEU A 34 2.38 -30.14 -28.28
CA LEU A 34 2.40 -30.90 -27.03
C LEU A 34 0.98 -31.34 -26.75
N GLY A 35 0.75 -32.65 -26.73
CA GLY A 35 -0.58 -33.22 -26.64
C GLY A 35 -0.95 -33.78 -25.27
N ARG A 36 -2.19 -34.26 -25.14
CA ARG A 36 -2.79 -35.02 -24.04
C ARG A 36 -2.27 -36.46 -24.01
N GLU A 37 -2.07 -36.96 -22.80
CA GLU A 37 -1.84 -38.39 -22.57
C GLU A 37 -3.16 -39.05 -22.13
N ASP A 38 -3.68 -40.00 -22.92
CA ASP A 38 -4.99 -40.62 -22.64
C ASP A 38 -4.99 -41.63 -21.48
N THR A 39 -3.82 -42.12 -21.08
CA THR A 39 -3.68 -43.25 -20.16
C THR A 39 -3.27 -42.88 -18.74
N ASP A 40 -2.62 -41.72 -18.55
CA ASP A 40 -2.19 -41.21 -17.24
C ASP A 40 -2.27 -39.67 -17.20
N LEU A 41 -3.50 -39.16 -17.09
CA LEU A 41 -3.85 -37.73 -17.27
C LEU A 41 -3.13 -36.76 -16.32
N TRP A 42 -2.50 -37.25 -15.25
CA TRP A 42 -1.80 -36.43 -14.24
C TRP A 42 -0.31 -36.71 -14.13
N ARG A 43 0.23 -37.54 -15.03
CA ARG A 43 1.67 -37.74 -15.11
C ARG A 43 2.35 -36.50 -15.70
N TYR A 44 3.36 -36.00 -15.00
CA TYR A 44 4.23 -34.97 -15.53
C TYR A 44 5.16 -35.54 -16.60
N ARG A 45 5.30 -34.80 -17.70
CA ARG A 45 6.21 -35.09 -18.81
C ARG A 45 7.27 -34.01 -18.88
N THR A 46 8.51 -34.37 -19.19
CA THR A 46 9.61 -33.42 -19.15
C THR A 46 10.16 -33.10 -20.53
N PHE A 47 10.40 -31.82 -20.79
CA PHE A 47 11.14 -31.31 -21.93
C PHE A 47 12.38 -30.58 -21.41
N THR A 48 13.59 -31.08 -21.69
CA THR A 48 14.83 -30.50 -21.15
C THR A 48 15.78 -30.03 -22.24
N GLY A 49 16.14 -28.76 -22.18
CA GLY A 49 17.20 -28.14 -22.97
C GLY A 49 16.83 -27.86 -24.42
N GLY A 50 17.79 -27.32 -25.16
CA GLY A 50 17.70 -27.11 -26.59
C GLY A 50 17.12 -25.75 -26.99
N TYR A 51 17.07 -25.54 -28.31
CA TYR A 51 16.59 -24.33 -28.96
C TYR A 51 15.38 -24.65 -29.81
N ILE A 52 14.30 -23.89 -29.64
CA ILE A 52 13.10 -23.93 -30.47
C ILE A 52 13.01 -22.59 -31.19
N ARG A 53 13.12 -22.62 -32.52
CA ARG A 53 13.20 -21.41 -33.34
C ARG A 53 12.03 -21.34 -34.33
N GLY A 54 11.25 -20.29 -34.23
CA GLY A 54 10.21 -20.00 -35.20
C GLY A 54 10.75 -19.43 -36.52
N ASN A 55 9.86 -19.20 -37.47
CA ASN A 55 10.19 -18.60 -38.77
C ASN A 55 9.90 -17.09 -38.74
N SER A 56 10.85 -16.30 -38.23
CA SER A 56 10.77 -14.82 -38.23
C SER A 56 9.45 -14.29 -37.63
N ARG A 57 9.02 -14.86 -36.51
CA ARG A 57 7.79 -14.51 -35.78
C ARG A 57 6.48 -14.87 -36.48
N ALA A 58 6.52 -15.70 -37.52
CA ALA A 58 5.33 -16.18 -38.21
C ALA A 58 4.75 -17.49 -37.63
N THR A 59 5.52 -18.19 -36.79
CA THR A 59 5.16 -19.54 -36.29
C THR A 59 5.24 -19.61 -34.79
N ASP A 60 4.33 -20.34 -34.16
CA ASP A 60 4.41 -20.61 -32.73
C ASP A 60 5.57 -21.56 -32.41
N GLY A 61 6.14 -21.45 -31.21
CA GLY A 61 7.21 -22.33 -30.75
C GLY A 61 6.65 -23.68 -30.34
N VAL A 62 6.15 -23.76 -29.12
CA VAL A 62 5.33 -24.90 -28.66
C VAL A 62 3.89 -24.48 -28.55
N THR A 63 2.99 -25.33 -29.04
CA THR A 63 1.55 -25.19 -28.86
C THR A 63 1.02 -26.35 -28.04
N PHE A 64 0.32 -26.05 -26.96
CA PHE A 64 -0.38 -27.05 -26.15
C PHE A 64 -1.72 -27.37 -26.82
N SER A 65 -1.72 -28.42 -27.64
CA SER A 65 -2.82 -28.81 -28.51
C SER A 65 -2.64 -30.25 -28.98
N ASP A 66 -3.75 -30.97 -29.16
CA ASP A 66 -3.81 -32.33 -29.69
C ASP A 66 -4.20 -32.41 -31.16
N ASP A 67 -4.34 -31.26 -31.83
CA ASP A 67 -4.86 -31.13 -33.20
C ASP A 67 -6.28 -31.77 -33.41
N ALA A 68 -6.90 -32.28 -32.33
CA ALA A 68 -8.19 -32.97 -32.28
C ALA A 68 -9.12 -32.33 -31.21
N SER A 69 -10.31 -32.90 -30.97
CA SER A 69 -11.17 -32.51 -29.85
C SER A 69 -10.51 -32.90 -28.52
N GLY A 70 -10.41 -31.99 -27.53
CA GLY A 70 -9.85 -32.29 -26.20
C GLY A 70 -8.54 -31.59 -25.82
N ASN A 71 -8.06 -30.62 -26.61
CA ASN A 71 -6.79 -29.88 -26.40
C ASN A 71 -6.62 -29.28 -25.01
N GLU A 72 -7.70 -29.10 -24.27
CA GLU A 72 -7.68 -28.50 -22.93
C GLU A 72 -6.90 -29.35 -21.90
N LEU A 73 -6.61 -30.62 -22.20
CA LEU A 73 -5.85 -31.53 -21.35
C LEU A 73 -4.35 -31.64 -21.67
N ALA A 74 -3.85 -30.89 -22.65
CA ALA A 74 -2.46 -30.96 -23.14
C ALA A 74 -1.35 -30.50 -22.15
N GLY A 75 -1.70 -30.08 -20.93
CA GLY A 75 -0.77 -29.57 -19.91
C GLY A 75 0.10 -30.63 -19.21
N ARG A 76 0.52 -30.34 -17.97
CA ARG A 76 1.36 -31.20 -17.12
C ARG A 76 2.77 -31.43 -17.70
N TRP A 77 3.35 -30.37 -18.26
CA TRP A 77 4.71 -30.37 -18.75
C TRP A 77 5.68 -29.69 -17.79
N ILE A 78 6.85 -30.30 -17.58
CA ILE A 78 8.02 -29.67 -16.98
C ILE A 78 8.96 -29.29 -18.11
N MET A 79 9.12 -28.00 -18.38
CA MET A 79 10.10 -27.50 -19.34
C MET A 79 11.31 -26.94 -18.61
N GLN A 80 12.51 -27.43 -18.91
CA GLN A 80 13.71 -27.04 -18.18
C GLN A 80 14.84 -26.62 -19.11
N GLY A 81 15.37 -25.41 -18.93
CA GLY A 81 16.57 -24.92 -19.63
C GLY A 81 16.40 -24.78 -21.15
N THR A 82 15.17 -24.58 -21.62
CA THR A 82 14.84 -24.47 -23.05
C THR A 82 14.86 -23.01 -23.49
N PHE A 83 15.40 -22.76 -24.68
CA PHE A 83 15.43 -21.44 -25.31
C PHE A 83 14.47 -21.37 -26.51
N PHE A 84 13.57 -20.40 -26.51
CA PHE A 84 12.62 -20.14 -27.60
C PHE A 84 12.94 -18.81 -28.27
N GLU A 85 12.96 -18.76 -29.59
CA GLU A 85 13.22 -17.50 -30.31
C GLU A 85 12.53 -17.36 -31.66
N ASN A 86 12.32 -16.12 -32.09
CA ASN A 86 11.75 -15.78 -33.39
C ASN A 86 10.40 -16.46 -33.66
N CYS A 87 9.60 -16.62 -32.60
CA CYS A 87 8.26 -17.20 -32.68
C CYS A 87 7.19 -16.11 -32.76
N ASN A 88 6.01 -16.46 -33.25
CA ASN A 88 4.83 -15.64 -33.03
C ASN A 88 4.52 -15.66 -31.54
N ARG A 89 4.11 -16.81 -31.01
CA ARG A 89 4.06 -17.08 -29.56
C ARG A 89 5.06 -18.18 -29.24
N ALA A 90 6.06 -17.89 -28.41
CA ALA A 90 7.09 -18.88 -28.07
C ALA A 90 6.48 -20.07 -27.31
N ILE A 91 5.63 -19.79 -26.32
CA ILE A 91 4.81 -20.78 -25.63
C ILE A 91 3.34 -20.39 -25.82
N TYR A 92 2.55 -21.24 -26.46
CA TYR A 92 1.16 -20.98 -26.79
C TYR A 92 0.21 -22.00 -26.17
N LYS A 93 -0.72 -21.50 -25.34
CA LYS A 93 -1.79 -22.28 -24.70
C LYS A 93 -3.16 -21.73 -25.13
N PRO A 94 -3.67 -22.14 -26.31
CA PRO A 94 -4.89 -21.58 -26.90
C PRO A 94 -6.19 -21.86 -26.14
N LYS A 95 -6.19 -22.87 -25.26
CA LYS A 95 -7.40 -23.49 -24.71
C LYS A 95 -7.29 -23.80 -23.21
N GLY A 96 -6.42 -23.11 -22.49
CA GLY A 96 -6.14 -23.36 -21.09
C GLY A 96 -5.54 -24.75 -20.84
N ASN A 97 -4.43 -24.82 -20.09
CA ASN A 97 -3.80 -26.10 -19.78
C ASN A 97 -3.10 -25.97 -18.43
N LEU A 98 -3.40 -26.87 -17.50
CA LEU A 98 -2.97 -26.70 -16.11
C LEU A 98 -1.74 -27.52 -15.78
N GLY A 99 -1.06 -27.09 -14.72
CA GLY A 99 -0.03 -27.84 -14.04
C GLY A 99 1.28 -27.85 -14.80
N ASN A 100 1.65 -26.77 -15.49
CA ASN A 100 2.93 -26.71 -16.18
C ASN A 100 3.99 -26.05 -15.29
N ILE A 101 5.22 -26.52 -15.40
CA ILE A 101 6.36 -26.02 -14.62
C ILE A 101 7.46 -25.66 -15.61
N PHE A 102 7.94 -24.43 -15.56
CA PHE A 102 8.97 -23.89 -16.45
C PHE A 102 10.17 -23.48 -15.60
N ILE A 103 11.32 -24.13 -15.79
CA ILE A 103 12.51 -23.95 -14.95
C ILE A 103 13.66 -23.45 -15.82
N GLY A 104 14.09 -22.21 -15.62
CA GLY A 104 15.18 -21.60 -16.40
C GLY A 104 14.87 -21.55 -17.89
N VAL A 105 13.59 -21.33 -18.26
CA VAL A 105 13.16 -21.21 -19.65
C VAL A 105 13.40 -19.78 -20.12
N THR A 106 13.92 -19.63 -21.33
CA THR A 106 14.14 -18.32 -21.94
C THR A 106 13.33 -18.17 -23.21
N THR A 107 12.61 -17.07 -23.35
CA THR A 107 11.94 -16.68 -24.60
C THR A 107 12.54 -15.36 -25.08
N ALA A 108 12.85 -15.27 -26.37
CA ALA A 108 13.48 -14.10 -26.95
C ALA A 108 12.88 -13.74 -28.30
N ALA A 109 12.96 -12.45 -28.67
CA ALA A 109 12.73 -11.96 -30.03
C ALA A 109 11.45 -12.49 -30.70
N SER A 110 10.37 -12.67 -29.94
CA SER A 110 9.08 -13.22 -30.42
C SER A 110 8.00 -12.14 -30.37
N ASN A 111 6.84 -12.31 -31.01
CA ASN A 111 5.74 -11.36 -30.78
C ASN A 111 5.25 -11.47 -29.33
N PHE A 112 5.03 -12.70 -28.87
CA PHE A 112 4.74 -13.07 -27.50
C PHE A 112 5.74 -14.10 -26.95
N GLY A 113 6.18 -13.94 -25.71
CA GLY A 113 6.99 -14.95 -25.02
C GLY A 113 6.14 -16.11 -24.51
N TYR A 114 5.18 -15.79 -23.66
CA TYR A 114 4.14 -16.70 -23.19
C TYR A 114 2.76 -16.12 -23.51
N PHE A 115 1.87 -16.95 -24.07
CA PHE A 115 0.50 -16.56 -24.40
C PHE A 115 -0.44 -17.68 -23.97
N ALA A 116 -1.33 -17.38 -23.03
CA ALA A 116 -2.33 -18.33 -22.54
C ALA A 116 -3.70 -17.69 -22.35
N LYS A 117 -4.75 -18.44 -22.66
CA LYS A 117 -6.12 -18.04 -22.41
C LYS A 117 -7.01 -19.23 -22.11
N ASP A 118 -8.20 -18.99 -21.55
CA ASP A 118 -9.22 -20.01 -21.35
C ASP A 118 -9.63 -20.73 -22.65
N SER A 119 -10.00 -22.00 -22.57
CA SER A 119 -10.85 -22.60 -23.60
C SER A 119 -12.25 -22.03 -23.56
N GLN A 120 -12.91 -22.09 -24.72
CA GLN A 120 -14.34 -21.85 -24.83
C GLN A 120 -15.11 -23.18 -24.69
N SER A 121 -16.39 -23.09 -24.35
CA SER A 121 -17.37 -24.21 -24.28
C SER A 121 -17.15 -25.29 -25.37
N PRO A 122 -17.36 -26.59 -25.07
CA PRO A 122 -18.08 -27.16 -23.92
C PRO A 122 -17.24 -27.50 -22.68
N ASN A 123 -15.91 -27.63 -22.82
CA ASN A 123 -15.00 -27.90 -21.72
C ASN A 123 -14.16 -26.65 -21.48
N ILE A 124 -14.52 -25.86 -20.48
CA ILE A 124 -13.74 -24.70 -20.07
C ILE A 124 -12.57 -25.20 -19.21
N MET A 125 -11.38 -24.71 -19.52
CA MET A 125 -10.13 -24.97 -18.82
C MET A 125 -9.37 -23.65 -18.79
N HIS A 126 -8.79 -23.36 -17.63
CA HIS A 126 -8.14 -22.09 -17.36
C HIS A 126 -6.63 -22.10 -17.73
N PRO A 127 -5.98 -20.95 -17.95
CA PRO A 127 -4.55 -20.86 -18.27
C PRO A 127 -3.63 -20.99 -17.05
N GLY A 128 -4.19 -21.04 -15.83
CA GLY A 128 -3.44 -21.03 -14.57
C GLY A 128 -2.75 -22.34 -14.18
N MET A 129 -2.38 -22.41 -12.91
CA MET A 129 -1.60 -23.48 -12.26
C MET A 129 -0.24 -23.69 -12.93
N ASP A 130 0.35 -22.59 -13.39
CA ASP A 130 1.65 -22.57 -14.03
C ASP A 130 2.69 -21.95 -13.10
N THR A 131 3.85 -22.59 -13.02
CA THR A 131 4.97 -22.12 -12.19
C THR A 131 6.19 -21.88 -13.05
N PHE A 132 6.71 -20.66 -13.05
CA PHE A 132 7.97 -20.29 -13.67
C PHE A 132 9.01 -20.06 -12.58
N ILE A 133 10.18 -20.70 -12.70
CA ILE A 133 11.29 -20.61 -11.74
C ILE A 133 12.56 -20.28 -12.51
N GLY A 134 13.06 -19.05 -12.37
CA GLY A 134 14.16 -18.55 -13.17
C GLY A 134 13.79 -18.37 -14.64
N GLY A 135 14.76 -17.92 -15.43
CA GLY A 135 14.59 -17.70 -16.86
C GLY A 135 14.50 -16.22 -17.23
N ARG A 136 14.34 -15.97 -18.53
CA ARG A 136 14.38 -14.62 -19.11
C ARG A 136 13.38 -14.52 -20.25
N HIS A 137 12.56 -13.47 -20.26
CA HIS A 137 11.66 -13.13 -21.36
C HIS A 137 12.04 -11.77 -21.92
N ALA A 138 12.57 -11.74 -23.15
CA ALA A 138 13.20 -10.55 -23.67
C ALA A 138 12.95 -10.25 -25.15
N GLU A 139 13.12 -8.98 -25.51
CA GLU A 139 13.06 -8.50 -26.90
C GLU A 139 11.73 -8.81 -27.61
N HIS A 140 10.65 -8.96 -26.85
CA HIS A 140 9.33 -9.26 -27.39
C HIS A 140 8.69 -8.01 -28.01
N ILE A 141 8.02 -8.15 -29.17
CA ILE A 141 7.40 -6.98 -29.84
C ILE A 141 6.11 -6.55 -29.16
N LEU A 142 5.25 -7.50 -28.78
CA LEU A 142 3.91 -7.19 -28.28
C LEU A 142 3.81 -7.37 -26.76
N CYS A 143 4.15 -8.55 -26.26
CA CYS A 143 4.12 -8.80 -24.82
C CYS A 143 5.03 -9.97 -24.44
N ALA A 144 5.82 -9.84 -23.38
CA ALA A 144 6.65 -10.95 -22.94
C ALA A 144 5.83 -12.08 -22.31
N PHE A 145 4.81 -11.74 -21.52
CA PHE A 145 3.95 -12.70 -20.83
C PHE A 145 2.51 -12.20 -20.80
N TYR A 146 1.64 -12.85 -21.55
CA TYR A 146 0.22 -12.56 -21.62
C TYR A 146 -0.59 -13.77 -21.12
N THR A 147 -1.50 -13.53 -20.16
CA THR A 147 -2.47 -14.53 -19.73
C THR A 147 -3.85 -13.92 -19.51
N GLU A 148 -4.90 -14.62 -19.95
CA GLU A 148 -6.29 -14.15 -19.90
C GLU A 148 -7.23 -15.23 -19.35
N SER A 149 -8.13 -14.89 -18.42
CA SER A 149 -9.03 -15.88 -17.78
C SER A 149 -10.48 -15.44 -17.57
N ASN A 150 -11.13 -14.87 -18.58
CA ASN A 150 -12.47 -14.25 -18.45
C ASN A 150 -13.67 -15.20 -18.24
N VAL A 151 -13.51 -16.53 -18.32
CA VAL A 151 -14.66 -17.46 -18.42
C VAL A 151 -14.88 -18.29 -17.16
N GLU A 152 -13.82 -18.65 -16.44
CA GLU A 152 -13.91 -19.56 -15.28
C GLU A 152 -12.92 -19.17 -14.17
N SER A 153 -13.11 -19.77 -12.99
CA SER A 153 -12.17 -19.60 -11.87
C SER A 153 -10.79 -20.16 -12.21
N VAL A 154 -9.77 -19.34 -12.00
CA VAL A 154 -8.37 -19.68 -12.22
C VAL A 154 -7.62 -19.78 -10.90
N VAL A 155 -6.52 -20.55 -10.89
CA VAL A 155 -5.66 -20.73 -9.72
C VAL A 155 -4.19 -20.64 -10.09
N GLY A 156 -3.34 -20.31 -9.13
CA GLY A 156 -1.96 -20.83 -9.06
C GLY A 156 -0.95 -20.39 -10.13
N LEU A 157 -0.98 -19.15 -10.63
CA LEU A 157 0.17 -18.62 -11.39
C LEU A 157 1.26 -18.13 -10.44
N VAL A 158 2.47 -18.68 -10.60
CA VAL A 158 3.65 -18.28 -9.81
C VAL A 158 4.80 -17.95 -10.76
N LEU A 159 5.31 -16.72 -10.70
CA LEU A 159 6.57 -16.32 -11.34
C LEU A 159 7.60 -16.09 -10.24
N ASP A 160 8.65 -16.90 -10.21
CA ASP A 160 9.71 -16.87 -9.19
C ASP A 160 11.07 -16.66 -9.86
N GLN A 161 11.78 -15.59 -9.51
CA GLN A 161 13.11 -15.25 -10.04
C GLN A 161 13.15 -15.12 -11.58
N VAL A 162 12.04 -14.71 -12.19
CA VAL A 162 11.93 -14.49 -13.64
C VAL A 162 12.42 -13.08 -13.99
N ILE A 163 13.08 -12.95 -15.14
CA ILE A 163 13.55 -11.66 -15.67
C ILE A 163 12.72 -11.28 -16.90
N PHE A 164 12.20 -10.06 -16.91
CA PHE A 164 11.56 -9.41 -18.06
C PHE A 164 12.41 -8.22 -18.49
N GLU A 165 13.10 -8.34 -19.63
CA GLU A 165 14.02 -7.28 -20.06
C GLU A 165 14.03 -6.98 -21.56
N ASP A 166 14.32 -5.73 -21.91
CA ASP A 166 14.45 -5.27 -23.30
C ASP A 166 13.21 -5.51 -24.18
N ASN A 167 12.04 -5.67 -23.58
CA ASN A 167 10.81 -5.86 -24.34
C ASN A 167 10.41 -4.55 -25.02
N VAL A 168 10.03 -4.61 -26.30
CA VAL A 168 9.66 -3.41 -27.08
C VAL A 168 8.36 -2.79 -26.56
N ALA A 169 7.49 -3.62 -26.01
CA ALA A 169 6.17 -3.28 -25.51
C ALA A 169 5.98 -3.82 -24.08
N PHE A 170 4.88 -4.52 -23.80
CA PHE A 170 4.53 -4.98 -22.46
C PHE A 170 5.47 -6.08 -21.96
N ALA A 171 5.79 -6.08 -20.67
CA ALA A 171 6.43 -7.22 -20.03
C ALA A 171 5.38 -8.23 -19.55
N LEU A 172 4.60 -7.90 -18.52
CA LEU A 172 3.60 -8.80 -17.96
C LEU A 172 2.19 -8.19 -18.07
N VAL A 173 1.28 -8.96 -18.67
CA VAL A 173 -0.15 -8.63 -18.78
C VAL A 173 -0.98 -9.80 -18.26
N VAL A 174 -1.82 -9.52 -17.25
CA VAL A 174 -2.79 -10.46 -16.69
C VAL A 174 -4.18 -9.84 -16.80
N ASP A 175 -5.11 -10.57 -17.41
CA ASP A 175 -6.42 -10.05 -17.78
C ASP A 175 -7.54 -11.01 -17.38
N GLY A 176 -8.59 -10.53 -16.75
CA GLY A 176 -9.77 -11.34 -16.44
C GLY A 176 -9.58 -12.35 -15.31
N TRP A 177 -8.65 -12.16 -14.38
CA TRP A 177 -8.44 -13.05 -13.24
C TRP A 177 -9.34 -12.70 -12.03
N ASN A 178 -10.52 -12.13 -12.26
CA ASN A 178 -11.44 -11.65 -11.21
C ASN A 178 -12.26 -12.79 -10.59
N LEU A 179 -12.22 -13.97 -11.19
CA LEU A 179 -12.78 -15.20 -10.65
C LEU A 179 -11.73 -16.09 -10.00
N ALA A 180 -10.49 -15.61 -9.84
CA ALA A 180 -9.41 -16.41 -9.29
C ALA A 180 -9.71 -16.81 -7.84
N SER A 181 -9.60 -18.10 -7.53
CA SER A 181 -9.81 -18.59 -6.14
C SER A 181 -8.52 -18.57 -5.30
N THR A 182 -7.41 -18.20 -5.92
CA THR A 182 -6.10 -18.00 -5.26
C THR A 182 -5.39 -16.82 -5.89
N ALA A 183 -4.65 -16.06 -5.10
CA ALA A 183 -3.83 -14.96 -5.60
C ALA A 183 -2.78 -15.45 -6.62
N LEU A 184 -2.48 -14.61 -7.62
CA LEU A 184 -1.27 -14.78 -8.42
C LEU A 184 -0.05 -14.34 -7.61
N HIS A 185 1.11 -14.98 -7.82
CA HIS A 185 2.33 -14.68 -7.08
C HIS A 185 3.47 -14.28 -7.99
N LEU A 186 4.06 -13.12 -7.74
CA LEU A 186 5.31 -12.66 -8.34
C LEU A 186 6.38 -12.58 -7.24
N ARG A 187 7.46 -13.35 -7.34
CA ARG A 187 8.50 -13.45 -6.31
C ARG A 187 9.85 -13.15 -6.91
N SER A 188 10.52 -12.10 -6.44
CA SER A 188 11.84 -11.70 -6.92
C SER A 188 11.92 -11.54 -8.44
N VAL A 189 10.87 -11.00 -9.04
CA VAL A 189 10.80 -10.77 -10.49
C VAL A 189 11.52 -9.47 -10.81
N VAL A 190 12.34 -9.48 -11.86
CA VAL A 190 13.09 -8.30 -12.31
C VAL A 190 12.50 -7.77 -13.60
N PHE A 191 12.15 -6.49 -13.61
CA PHE A 191 11.74 -5.77 -14.80
C PHE A 191 12.80 -4.72 -15.16
N GLU A 192 13.36 -4.81 -16.36
CA GLU A 192 14.46 -3.94 -16.80
C GLU A 192 14.32 -3.52 -18.26
N ASN A 193 14.34 -2.21 -18.51
CA ASN A 193 14.38 -1.67 -19.87
C ASN A 193 13.24 -2.19 -20.77
N ASN A 194 12.03 -2.38 -20.24
CA ASN A 194 10.86 -2.69 -21.08
C ASN A 194 10.29 -1.41 -21.70
N ASN A 195 9.36 -1.57 -22.66
CA ASN A 195 8.82 -0.49 -23.48
C ASN A 195 9.91 0.32 -24.21
N THR A 196 10.85 -0.36 -24.87
CA THR A 196 11.98 0.30 -25.54
C THR A 196 11.61 1.03 -26.84
N GLY A 197 10.41 0.84 -27.38
CA GLY A 197 10.12 1.31 -28.75
C GLY A 197 8.69 1.69 -29.09
N SER A 198 7.69 1.59 -28.20
CA SER A 198 6.29 1.86 -28.57
C SER A 198 5.50 2.65 -27.52
N ALA A 199 5.12 3.89 -27.85
CA ALA A 199 4.26 4.70 -26.96
C ALA A 199 2.85 4.10 -26.76
N SER A 200 2.41 3.25 -27.69
CA SER A 200 1.14 2.53 -27.61
C SER A 200 1.19 1.24 -28.44
N VAL A 201 0.55 0.18 -27.95
CA VAL A 201 0.52 -1.15 -28.57
C VAL A 201 -0.88 -1.76 -28.43
N ASP A 202 -1.38 -2.36 -29.51
CA ASP A 202 -2.58 -3.20 -29.48
C ASP A 202 -2.16 -4.67 -29.43
N LEU A 203 -2.58 -5.38 -28.38
CA LEU A 203 -2.29 -6.80 -28.21
C LEU A 203 -3.17 -7.70 -29.10
N GLY A 204 -4.15 -7.13 -29.80
CA GLY A 204 -5.11 -7.84 -30.63
C GLY A 204 -6.19 -8.58 -29.83
N GLN A 205 -6.38 -8.20 -28.57
CA GLN A 205 -7.29 -8.88 -27.62
C GLN A 205 -8.57 -8.07 -27.33
N GLY A 206 -8.94 -7.16 -28.24
CA GLY A 206 -10.21 -6.40 -28.19
C GLY A 206 -10.19 -5.14 -27.33
N GLN A 207 -9.05 -4.81 -26.74
CA GLN A 207 -8.88 -3.70 -25.80
C GLN A 207 -8.38 -2.42 -26.47
N GLY A 208 -8.03 -2.51 -27.77
CA GLY A 208 -7.48 -1.41 -28.54
C GLY A 208 -6.01 -1.16 -28.19
N SER A 209 -5.54 0.06 -28.48
CA SER A 209 -4.16 0.45 -28.25
C SER A 209 -3.97 0.99 -26.83
N GLU A 210 -3.03 0.40 -26.10
CA GLU A 210 -2.76 0.68 -24.68
C GLU A 210 -1.31 1.13 -24.50
N THR A 211 -0.99 1.81 -23.40
CA THR A 211 0.39 2.21 -23.10
C THR A 211 1.14 1.06 -22.43
N PRO A 212 2.29 0.61 -22.97
CA PRO A 212 3.06 -0.45 -22.34
C PRO A 212 3.54 -0.15 -20.92
N ARG A 213 3.48 -1.17 -20.06
CA ARG A 213 3.94 -1.17 -18.65
C ARG A 213 4.84 -2.37 -18.38
N ASP A 214 5.60 -2.30 -17.27
CA ASP A 214 6.26 -3.50 -16.74
C ASP A 214 5.18 -4.50 -16.28
N ILE A 215 4.17 -4.01 -15.56
CA ILE A 215 3.02 -4.80 -15.11
C ILE A 215 1.72 -4.09 -15.49
N LEU A 216 0.84 -4.81 -16.17
CA LEU A 216 -0.55 -4.41 -16.41
C LEU A 216 -1.47 -5.52 -15.90
N PHE A 217 -2.27 -5.23 -14.88
CA PHE A 217 -3.33 -6.12 -14.43
C PHE A 217 -4.69 -5.48 -14.67
N ARG A 218 -5.59 -6.29 -15.25
CA ARG A 218 -6.99 -5.93 -15.46
C ARG A 218 -7.87 -7.01 -14.90
N ASP A 219 -8.88 -6.61 -14.14
CA ASP A 219 -9.85 -7.50 -13.55
C ASP A 219 -9.13 -8.64 -12.80
N VAL A 220 -8.19 -8.31 -11.90
CA VAL A 220 -7.43 -9.32 -11.13
C VAL A 220 -7.89 -9.31 -9.68
N ASP A 221 -8.51 -10.40 -9.24
CA ASP A 221 -9.10 -10.48 -7.89
C ASP A 221 -8.06 -10.23 -6.80
N HIS A 222 -6.89 -10.89 -6.88
CA HIS A 222 -5.77 -10.62 -5.98
C HIS A 222 -4.41 -11.01 -6.57
N ALA A 223 -3.41 -10.15 -6.39
CA ALA A 223 -2.01 -10.41 -6.68
C ALA A 223 -1.11 -10.14 -5.47
N ILE A 224 -0.11 -11.01 -5.28
CA ILE A 224 0.93 -10.85 -4.25
C ILE A 224 2.29 -10.75 -4.94
N ILE A 225 3.01 -9.66 -4.66
CA ILE A 225 4.26 -9.31 -5.32
C ILE A 225 5.33 -9.09 -4.26
N THR A 226 6.35 -9.93 -4.22
CA THR A 226 7.33 -9.95 -3.13
C THR A 226 8.75 -9.79 -3.66
N GLY A 227 9.51 -8.83 -3.11
CA GLY A 227 10.93 -8.67 -3.40
C GLY A 227 11.27 -8.39 -4.86
N SER A 228 10.31 -7.92 -5.65
CA SER A 228 10.47 -7.66 -7.08
C SER A 228 11.08 -6.27 -7.32
N HIS A 229 11.78 -6.11 -8.44
CA HIS A 229 12.44 -4.85 -8.81
C HIS A 229 11.80 -4.30 -10.08
N ILE A 230 11.17 -3.12 -9.96
CA ILE A 230 10.41 -2.47 -11.03
C ILE A 230 10.90 -1.04 -11.25
N ARG A 231 10.97 -0.66 -12.53
CA ARG A 231 11.60 0.59 -12.97
C ARG A 231 10.57 1.50 -13.65
N SER A 232 11.05 2.41 -14.49
CA SER A 232 10.32 3.61 -14.92
C SER A 232 9.03 3.36 -15.69
N GLN A 233 8.88 2.20 -16.36
CA GLN A 233 7.60 1.89 -17.03
C GLN A 233 6.50 1.58 -16.03
N GLY A 234 6.88 0.99 -14.89
CA GLY A 234 6.03 0.87 -13.73
C GLY A 234 4.82 -0.03 -13.96
N TRP A 235 3.72 0.32 -13.32
CA TRP A 235 2.59 -0.56 -13.07
C TRP A 235 1.28 0.13 -13.43
N GLU A 236 0.33 -0.65 -13.93
CA GLU A 236 -1.03 -0.20 -14.15
C GLU A 236 -2.02 -1.26 -13.68
N PHE A 237 -2.99 -0.83 -12.89
CA PHE A 237 -3.99 -1.69 -12.27
C PHE A 237 -5.39 -1.17 -12.57
N ILE A 238 -6.22 -2.03 -13.15
CA ILE A 238 -7.61 -1.72 -13.51
C ILE A 238 -8.49 -2.78 -12.87
N ASN A 239 -9.43 -2.38 -12.01
CA ASN A 239 -10.26 -3.31 -11.23
C ASN A 239 -9.46 -4.47 -10.61
N SER A 240 -8.37 -4.14 -9.92
CA SER A 240 -7.42 -5.14 -9.44
C SER A 240 -7.00 -4.90 -7.98
N MET A 241 -6.86 -5.98 -7.19
CA MET A 241 -6.27 -5.90 -5.85
C MET A 241 -4.83 -6.39 -5.86
N VAL A 242 -3.91 -5.60 -5.31
CA VAL A 242 -2.49 -5.93 -5.25
C VAL A 242 -1.93 -5.71 -3.86
N THR A 243 -1.18 -6.69 -3.36
CA THR A 243 -0.34 -6.58 -2.16
C THR A 243 1.12 -6.73 -2.57
N THR A 244 1.92 -5.71 -2.29
CA THR A 244 3.36 -5.72 -2.52
C THR A 244 4.09 -5.82 -1.18
N ASP A 245 5.24 -6.50 -1.17
CA ASP A 245 6.04 -6.75 0.02
C ASP A 245 7.53 -6.68 -0.29
N GLY A 246 8.21 -5.66 0.24
CA GLY A 246 9.66 -5.47 0.06
C GLY A 246 10.08 -5.27 -1.40
N CYS A 247 9.17 -4.79 -2.26
CA CYS A 247 9.47 -4.48 -3.65
C CYS A 247 10.30 -3.19 -3.76
N PHE A 248 11.23 -3.16 -4.71
CA PHE A 248 11.92 -1.94 -5.09
C PHE A 248 11.14 -1.25 -6.22
N THR A 249 10.72 -0.02 -5.99
CA THR A 249 10.28 0.91 -7.03
C THR A 249 11.25 2.08 -7.13
N ASN A 250 11.61 2.50 -8.34
CA ASN A 250 12.41 3.71 -8.50
C ASN A 250 11.51 4.96 -8.50
N ALA A 251 12.04 6.13 -8.18
CA ALA A 251 11.27 7.38 -8.15
C ALA A 251 10.61 7.76 -9.49
N ALA A 252 11.11 7.20 -10.60
CA ALA A 252 10.56 7.40 -11.94
C ALA A 252 9.50 6.34 -12.31
N SER A 253 9.21 5.38 -11.44
CA SER A 253 8.25 4.31 -11.70
C SER A 253 6.85 4.92 -11.75
N VAL A 254 6.16 4.74 -12.87
CA VAL A 254 4.74 5.09 -12.96
C VAL A 254 3.96 4.10 -12.12
N LEU A 255 3.12 4.57 -11.20
CA LEU A 255 2.16 3.72 -10.51
C LEU A 255 0.77 4.27 -10.80
N SER A 256 0.08 3.60 -11.73
CA SER A 256 -1.27 3.98 -12.16
C SER A 256 -2.28 2.97 -11.66
N ARG A 257 -3.41 3.46 -11.20
CA ARG A 257 -4.57 2.64 -10.90
C ARG A 257 -5.86 3.39 -11.18
N ASP A 258 -6.93 2.66 -11.44
CA ASP A 258 -8.28 3.22 -11.43
C ASP A 258 -8.88 3.23 -10.01
N SER A 259 -10.05 3.86 -9.86
CA SER A 259 -10.75 3.97 -8.57
C SER A 259 -11.32 2.63 -8.06
N SER A 260 -11.37 1.60 -8.91
CA SER A 260 -11.84 0.26 -8.50
C SER A 260 -10.71 -0.65 -8.03
N SER A 261 -9.45 -0.27 -8.25
CA SER A 261 -8.27 -1.02 -7.83
C SER A 261 -7.79 -0.62 -6.42
N VAL A 262 -7.27 -1.59 -5.67
CA VAL A 262 -6.66 -1.36 -4.35
C VAL A 262 -5.23 -1.88 -4.35
N VAL A 263 -4.27 -1.00 -4.05
CA VAL A 263 -2.84 -1.34 -4.02
C VAL A 263 -2.29 -1.08 -2.63
N ARG A 264 -1.71 -2.11 -2.01
CA ARG A 264 -1.18 -2.09 -0.65
C ARG A 264 0.29 -2.46 -0.64
N PHE A 265 1.12 -1.63 -0.03
CA PHE A 265 2.54 -1.86 0.14
C PHE A 265 2.89 -2.22 1.59
N LYS A 266 3.69 -3.27 1.74
CA LYS A 266 4.44 -3.63 2.93
C LYS A 266 5.93 -3.42 2.64
N ASP A 267 6.62 -2.83 3.60
CA ASP A 267 8.03 -2.49 3.53
C ASP A 267 8.34 -1.66 2.27
N ALA A 268 7.49 -0.67 2.03
CA ALA A 268 7.60 0.23 0.89
C ALA A 268 8.90 1.02 0.99
N ASN A 269 9.53 1.25 -0.15
CA ASN A 269 10.71 2.06 -0.18
C ASN A 269 10.36 3.56 -0.35
N LEU A 270 10.87 4.39 0.56
CA LEU A 270 10.51 5.80 0.67
C LEU A 270 10.57 6.60 -0.65
N ASN A 271 11.57 6.34 -1.50
CA ASN A 271 11.78 7.13 -2.73
C ASN A 271 10.99 6.62 -3.93
N GLY A 272 10.29 5.50 -3.81
CA GLY A 272 9.78 4.76 -4.96
C GLY A 272 8.31 4.98 -5.27
N ILE A 273 7.58 5.68 -4.41
CA ILE A 273 6.13 5.86 -4.52
C ILE A 273 5.83 7.35 -4.39
N ASP A 274 5.37 7.95 -5.48
CA ASP A 274 4.88 9.33 -5.48
C ASP A 274 3.61 9.43 -4.61
N GLY A 275 3.48 10.48 -3.81
CA GLY A 275 2.28 10.78 -3.01
C GLY A 275 1.01 10.89 -3.86
N GLY A 276 1.11 11.20 -5.16
CA GLY A 276 0.00 11.17 -6.10
C GLY A 276 -0.48 9.77 -6.52
N SER A 277 0.27 8.71 -6.21
CA SER A 277 -0.04 7.34 -6.67
C SER A 277 -1.24 6.72 -5.96
N ASN A 278 -1.70 7.34 -4.87
CA ASN A 278 -2.92 6.97 -4.16
C ASN A 278 -2.94 5.49 -3.71
N VAL A 279 -1.93 5.07 -2.96
CA VAL A 279 -1.80 3.68 -2.48
C VAL A 279 -1.81 3.60 -0.96
N ILE A 280 -2.07 2.40 -0.45
CA ILE A 280 -2.01 2.11 0.99
C ILE A 280 -0.58 1.68 1.33
N ILE A 281 0.03 2.24 2.37
CA ILE A 281 1.40 1.91 2.78
C ILE A 281 1.39 1.51 4.24
N GLU A 282 1.53 0.21 4.51
CA GLU A 282 1.45 -0.34 5.86
C GLU A 282 2.74 -0.19 6.66
N SER A 283 3.89 -0.29 5.98
CA SER A 283 5.21 -0.18 6.59
C SER A 283 6.24 0.29 5.57
N LEU A 284 7.38 0.75 6.09
CA LEU A 284 8.47 1.34 5.33
C LEU A 284 9.78 0.61 5.55
N THR A 285 10.59 0.57 4.50
CA THR A 285 11.97 0.08 4.57
C THR A 285 12.97 1.20 4.29
N GLN A 286 14.13 1.13 4.96
CA GLN A 286 15.20 2.10 4.78
C GLN A 286 15.87 1.91 3.41
N GLN A 287 16.04 2.99 2.66
CA GLN A 287 16.88 2.99 1.46
C GLN A 287 18.19 3.76 1.70
N ARG A 288 19.29 3.20 1.20
CA ARG A 288 20.56 3.91 1.10
C ARG A 288 20.47 4.95 0.00
N LYS A 289 20.19 6.21 0.37
CA LYS A 289 20.11 7.35 -0.56
C LYS A 289 21.51 7.71 -1.10
N PRO A 290 21.72 7.78 -2.42
CA PRO A 290 22.79 8.60 -3.00
C PRO A 290 22.42 10.06 -2.76
N SER A 291 23.32 10.86 -2.17
CA SER A 291 23.07 12.27 -1.83
C SER A 291 22.44 13.06 -2.99
N GLY A 292 21.17 13.43 -2.85
CA GLY A 292 20.37 14.11 -3.87
C GLY A 292 19.13 14.74 -3.25
N ASN A 293 18.78 15.94 -3.69
CA ASN A 293 17.91 16.89 -3.01
C ASN A 293 16.42 16.72 -3.36
N ASP A 294 15.93 15.48 -3.39
CA ASP A 294 14.52 15.23 -3.65
C ASP A 294 13.80 15.25 -2.29
N GLY A 295 12.99 16.29 -2.07
CA GLY A 295 12.04 16.36 -0.96
C GLY A 295 11.03 15.24 -1.14
N ILE A 296 11.32 14.09 -0.55
CA ILE A 296 10.49 12.90 -0.67
C ILE A 296 9.30 13.07 0.26
N THR A 297 8.11 13.13 -0.33
CA THR A 297 6.85 13.12 0.41
C THR A 297 6.12 11.87 0.00
N MET A 298 5.93 10.95 0.94
CA MET A 298 5.24 9.69 0.68
C MET A 298 3.94 9.68 1.49
N VAL A 299 2.83 9.43 0.82
CA VAL A 299 1.51 9.40 1.45
C VAL A 299 1.14 7.97 1.80
N ALA A 300 0.82 7.74 3.07
CA ALA A 300 0.46 6.44 3.59
C ALA A 300 -0.88 6.50 4.31
N GLN A 301 -1.77 5.55 4.00
CA GLN A 301 -2.70 5.04 4.99
C GLN A 301 -1.94 4.08 5.91
N ILE A 302 -1.78 4.49 7.17
CA ILE A 302 -1.06 3.76 8.20
C ILE A 302 -2.07 2.88 8.95
N PRO A 303 -1.70 1.66 9.36
CA PRO A 303 -2.47 0.91 10.34
C PRO A 303 -2.74 1.77 11.57
N PRO A 304 -3.91 1.62 12.23
CA PRO A 304 -4.23 2.40 13.42
C PRO A 304 -3.10 2.31 14.46
N ARG A 305 -2.83 3.45 15.11
CA ARG A 305 -1.95 3.49 16.28
C ARG A 305 -2.53 2.58 17.35
N ASP A 306 -1.69 1.78 18.02
CA ASP A 306 -2.14 0.74 18.96
C ASP A 306 -1.57 0.89 20.38
N HIS A 307 -0.65 1.85 20.61
CA HIS A 307 -0.13 2.15 21.93
C HIS A 307 0.39 3.58 22.08
N ILE A 308 0.55 4.02 23.33
CA ILE A 308 1.09 5.33 23.72
C ILE A 308 2.54 5.17 24.18
N VAL A 309 3.41 6.12 23.80
CA VAL A 309 4.78 6.24 24.32
C VAL A 309 4.99 7.60 24.96
N THR A 310 5.82 7.63 26.02
CA THR A 310 6.20 8.86 26.74
C THR A 310 7.66 9.26 26.47
N SER A 311 8.37 8.49 25.65
CA SER A 311 9.75 8.79 25.24
C SER A 311 9.93 8.44 23.78
N LEU A 312 10.63 9.31 23.04
CA LEU A 312 10.97 9.10 21.64
C LEU A 312 12.34 8.43 21.49
N PRO A 313 12.56 7.63 20.43
CA PRO A 313 13.86 7.01 20.19
C PRO A 313 14.91 8.06 19.76
N GLY A 314 16.13 7.89 20.27
CA GLY A 314 17.32 8.61 19.83
C GLY A 314 17.18 10.13 19.86
N SER A 315 17.25 10.76 18.68
CA SER A 315 17.15 12.21 18.49
C SER A 315 15.71 12.76 18.44
N GLY A 316 14.71 11.90 18.64
CA GLY A 316 13.30 12.25 18.45
C GLY A 316 12.83 13.41 19.33
N VAL A 317 12.15 14.38 18.72
CA VAL A 317 11.51 15.51 19.40
C VAL A 317 10.09 15.67 18.88
N ALA A 318 9.10 15.66 19.77
CA ALA A 318 7.74 16.02 19.40
C ALA A 318 7.63 17.53 19.24
N VAL A 319 7.43 17.96 18.00
CA VAL A 319 7.25 19.39 17.69
C VAL A 319 5.77 19.76 17.68
N TYR A 320 4.88 18.79 17.47
CA TYR A 320 3.44 18.91 17.70
C TYR A 320 2.87 17.53 18.06
N SER A 321 2.00 17.45 19.06
CA SER A 321 1.23 16.24 19.36
C SER A 321 -0.07 16.65 20.02
N ASN A 322 -1.21 16.27 19.44
CA ASN A 322 -2.51 16.58 19.98
C ASN A 322 -3.43 15.37 19.78
N SER A 323 -4.01 14.88 20.87
CA SER A 323 -5.01 13.82 20.82
C SER A 323 -6.40 14.33 20.48
N PHE A 324 -6.62 15.65 20.60
CA PHE A 324 -7.92 16.32 20.58
C PHE A 324 -8.92 15.74 21.59
N ALA A 325 -8.43 14.99 22.57
CA ALA A 325 -9.23 14.31 23.57
C ALA A 325 -9.58 15.20 24.76
N PHE A 326 -9.11 16.45 24.82
CA PHE A 326 -9.12 17.23 26.07
C PHE A 326 -9.92 18.54 26.00
N SER A 327 -10.20 19.07 24.81
CA SER A 327 -11.08 20.23 24.63
C SER A 327 -11.71 20.27 23.24
N ASP A 328 -12.75 21.10 23.10
CA ASP A 328 -13.15 21.61 21.79
C ASP A 328 -11.93 22.28 21.15
N TYR A 329 -11.79 22.13 19.83
CA TYR A 329 -10.67 22.69 19.09
C TYR A 329 -11.18 23.58 17.96
N THR A 330 -10.52 24.72 17.76
CA THR A 330 -10.88 25.68 16.72
C THR A 330 -9.67 25.97 15.84
N PHE A 331 -9.85 25.83 14.52
CA PHE A 331 -8.83 26.20 13.55
C PHE A 331 -8.50 27.69 13.65
N SER A 332 -7.21 28.02 13.79
CA SER A 332 -6.75 29.40 13.99
C SER A 332 -7.00 30.33 12.80
N GLY A 333 -7.09 29.78 11.57
CA GLY A 333 -7.22 30.56 10.33
C GLY A 333 -8.64 30.93 9.89
N VAL A 334 -9.70 30.71 10.68
CA VAL A 334 -11.09 30.71 10.15
C VAL A 334 -12.06 31.53 10.99
N SER A 335 -12.71 32.51 10.36
CA SER A 335 -13.77 33.34 10.97
C SER A 335 -15.20 32.95 10.58
N SER A 336 -15.40 32.00 9.65
CA SER A 336 -16.73 31.51 9.25
C SER A 336 -16.74 30.11 8.61
N GLY A 337 -17.87 29.39 8.71
CA GLY A 337 -18.14 28.17 7.94
C GLY A 337 -17.61 26.85 8.52
N GLY A 338 -17.67 26.67 9.84
CA GLY A 338 -17.46 25.36 10.48
C GLY A 338 -16.03 25.04 10.96
N GLY A 339 -15.23 26.07 11.30
CA GLY A 339 -13.88 25.88 11.84
C GLY A 339 -13.81 25.53 13.34
N VAL A 340 -14.96 25.29 13.99
CA VAL A 340 -15.05 24.96 15.41
C VAL A 340 -15.46 23.50 15.54
N GLY A 341 -14.57 22.69 16.10
CA GLY A 341 -14.78 21.30 16.42
C GLY A 341 -15.46 21.16 17.79
N THR A 342 -16.41 20.24 17.88
CA THR A 342 -17.02 19.85 19.15
C THR A 342 -16.42 18.53 19.61
N ARG A 343 -15.87 18.51 20.80
CA ARG A 343 -15.32 17.32 21.41
C ARG A 343 -16.43 16.29 21.67
N THR A 344 -16.24 15.10 21.13
CA THR A 344 -17.26 14.04 21.10
C THR A 344 -16.67 12.72 21.59
N LYS A 345 -17.44 12.00 22.42
CA LYS A 345 -17.07 10.65 22.91
C LYS A 345 -17.55 9.58 21.93
N VAL A 346 -16.71 8.59 21.69
CA VAL A 346 -17.10 7.35 21.01
C VAL A 346 -18.11 6.59 21.88
N THR A 347 -19.24 6.20 21.29
CA THR A 347 -20.35 5.52 22.00
C THR A 347 -20.57 4.06 21.54
N SER A 348 -19.82 3.60 20.54
CA SER A 348 -19.87 2.24 19.98
C SER A 348 -18.46 1.73 19.66
N ASP A 349 -18.28 0.42 19.51
CA ASP A 349 -16.99 -0.17 19.13
C ASP A 349 -16.47 0.43 17.80
N GLY A 350 -15.18 0.83 17.76
CA GLY A 350 -14.51 1.38 16.57
C GLY A 350 -14.14 2.88 16.64
N GLY A 351 -13.56 3.34 17.76
CA GLY A 351 -13.09 4.73 17.93
C GLY A 351 -11.83 5.11 17.11
N PRO A 352 -11.29 6.34 17.28
CA PRO A 352 -10.14 6.89 16.54
C PRO A 352 -8.78 6.24 16.87
N GLY A 353 -8.79 4.99 17.37
CA GLY A 353 -7.62 4.30 17.88
C GLY A 353 -7.61 4.23 19.40
N ILE A 354 -6.53 4.71 20.01
CA ILE A 354 -6.23 4.53 21.44
C ILE A 354 -7.00 5.45 22.39
N TYR A 355 -7.67 6.50 21.91
CA TYR A 355 -8.52 7.39 22.71
C TYR A 355 -9.99 7.24 22.30
N ASP A 356 -10.90 7.35 23.28
CA ASP A 356 -12.35 7.32 23.04
C ASP A 356 -12.95 8.70 22.69
N TRP A 357 -12.10 9.66 22.31
CA TRP A 357 -12.51 11.05 22.08
C TRP A 357 -11.92 11.58 20.78
N TYR A 358 -12.68 12.46 20.13
CA TYR A 358 -12.32 13.14 18.90
C TYR A 358 -13.00 14.51 18.82
N ASN A 359 -12.61 15.34 17.87
CA ASN A 359 -13.32 16.57 17.53
C ASN A 359 -14.15 16.37 16.26
N ASN A 360 -15.46 16.61 16.36
CA ASN A 360 -16.41 16.57 15.24
C ASN A 360 -16.55 17.96 14.64
N TYR A 361 -16.47 18.06 13.32
CA TYR A 361 -16.62 19.29 12.55
C TYR A 361 -17.73 19.13 11.50
N THR A 362 -18.45 20.22 11.26
CA THR A 362 -19.40 20.32 10.15
C THR A 362 -18.95 21.40 9.18
N PHE A 363 -18.35 21.00 8.06
CA PHE A 363 -17.89 21.92 7.02
C PHE A 363 -19.04 22.26 6.06
N THR A 364 -19.45 23.53 6.10
CA THR A 364 -20.53 24.08 5.26
C THR A 364 -20.03 25.04 4.18
N SER A 365 -18.75 25.42 4.22
CA SER A 365 -18.05 26.18 3.17
C SER A 365 -16.83 25.43 2.68
N ASP A 366 -16.45 25.66 1.42
CA ASP A 366 -15.24 25.16 0.76
C ASP A 366 -13.97 25.99 1.10
N VAL A 367 -14.08 26.93 2.04
CA VAL A 367 -12.94 27.70 2.54
C VAL A 367 -12.01 26.77 3.31
N VAL A 368 -10.75 26.69 2.87
CA VAL A 368 -9.67 25.96 3.53
C VAL A 368 -9.55 26.40 4.99
N LYS A 369 -9.60 25.43 5.90
CA LYS A 369 -9.33 25.61 7.32
C LYS A 369 -7.83 25.38 7.53
N THR A 370 -7.19 26.28 8.27
CA THR A 370 -5.73 26.27 8.49
C THR A 370 -5.44 26.30 9.97
N ASP A 371 -4.47 25.49 10.41
CA ASP A 371 -3.79 25.69 11.70
C ASP A 371 -2.26 25.70 11.56
N ASP A 372 -1.61 26.58 12.32
CA ASP A 372 -0.15 26.64 12.44
C ASP A 372 0.31 25.64 13.51
N LEU A 373 0.99 24.55 13.11
CA LEU A 373 1.30 23.44 14.02
C LEU A 373 2.70 23.53 14.63
N ALA A 374 3.75 23.65 13.81
CA ALA A 374 5.13 23.56 14.29
C ALA A 374 6.13 24.27 13.37
N ALA A 375 7.20 24.82 13.92
CA ALA A 375 8.34 25.28 13.13
C ALA A 375 9.17 24.10 12.60
N ILE A 376 9.75 24.24 11.41
CA ILE A 376 10.63 23.22 10.78
C ILE A 376 12.06 23.70 10.65
N VAL A 377 12.97 22.77 10.87
CA VAL A 377 14.42 22.89 10.75
C VAL A 377 14.92 22.07 9.55
N ALA A 378 15.78 22.70 8.76
CA ALA A 378 16.41 22.07 7.59
C ALA A 378 17.28 20.86 7.96
N ASN A 379 17.35 19.89 7.05
CA ASN A 379 18.04 18.60 7.18
C ASN A 379 17.57 17.77 8.37
N LYS A 380 16.27 17.83 8.67
CA LYS A 380 15.60 16.98 9.64
C LYS A 380 14.54 16.12 8.97
N TRP A 381 14.26 14.99 9.59
CA TRP A 381 13.22 14.05 9.19
C TRP A 381 11.99 14.27 10.05
N TYR A 382 10.81 14.19 9.44
CA TYR A 382 9.54 14.37 10.13
C TYR A 382 8.63 13.19 9.87
N VAL A 383 8.01 12.69 10.94
CA VAL A 383 6.86 11.79 10.86
C VAL A 383 5.63 12.63 11.14
N VAL A 384 4.76 12.73 10.14
CA VAL A 384 3.53 13.52 10.21
C VAL A 384 2.37 12.56 10.09
N THR A 385 1.46 12.55 11.06
CA THR A 385 0.28 11.68 11.04
C THR A 385 -0.97 12.39 11.53
N ASP A 386 -2.12 12.09 10.92
CA ASP A 386 -3.44 12.56 11.31
C ASP A 386 -4.42 11.39 11.25
N SER A 387 -5.21 11.21 12.32
CA SER A 387 -6.24 10.19 12.40
C SER A 387 -7.58 10.87 12.25
N LEU A 388 -8.38 10.39 11.30
CA LEU A 388 -9.60 11.06 10.89
C LEU A 388 -10.64 10.08 10.38
N ARG A 389 -11.88 10.57 10.28
CA ARG A 389 -13.01 9.87 9.69
C ARG A 389 -13.89 10.87 8.95
N VAL A 390 -14.33 10.51 7.74
CA VAL A 390 -15.39 11.24 7.03
C VAL A 390 -16.70 10.54 7.31
N VAL A 391 -17.60 11.20 8.05
CA VAL A 391 -18.91 10.63 8.42
C VAL A 391 -19.90 10.78 7.26
N SER A 392 -19.83 11.89 6.54
CA SER A 392 -20.61 12.13 5.33
C SER A 392 -19.96 13.22 4.47
N GLY A 393 -20.24 13.20 3.16
CA GLY A 393 -19.68 14.16 2.19
C GLY A 393 -18.28 13.77 1.73
N GLU A 394 -17.48 14.74 1.29
CA GLU A 394 -16.14 14.50 0.75
C GLU A 394 -15.17 15.60 1.19
N ILE A 395 -13.91 15.22 1.41
CA ILE A 395 -12.79 16.13 1.65
C ILE A 395 -12.07 16.33 0.31
N GLY A 396 -11.96 17.58 -0.13
CA GLY A 396 -11.32 17.94 -1.39
C GLY A 396 -9.89 18.46 -1.23
N THR A 397 -9.50 18.79 0.02
CA THR A 397 -8.14 19.19 0.37
C THR A 397 -7.81 18.63 1.74
N LEU A 398 -6.71 17.88 1.82
CA LEU A 398 -6.07 17.50 3.08
C LEU A 398 -4.55 17.50 2.88
N ASP A 399 -3.84 18.41 3.54
CA ASP A 399 -2.40 18.56 3.36
C ASP A 399 -1.67 19.15 4.58
N PHE A 400 -0.36 18.89 4.63
CA PHE A 400 0.57 19.54 5.54
C PHE A 400 1.54 20.38 4.72
N LYS A 401 1.41 21.71 4.80
CA LYS A 401 2.12 22.66 3.94
C LYS A 401 2.98 23.63 4.73
N SER A 402 4.05 24.12 4.10
CA SER A 402 4.80 25.24 4.68
C SER A 402 4.05 26.56 4.46
N ALA A 403 4.00 27.39 5.50
CA ALA A 403 3.41 28.74 5.47
C ALA A 403 3.99 29.68 4.41
N ASP A 404 5.29 29.55 4.16
CA ASP A 404 6.11 30.57 3.47
C ASP A 404 6.78 30.05 2.19
N VAL A 405 6.49 28.81 1.79
CA VAL A 405 7.16 28.16 0.66
C VAL A 405 6.12 27.44 -0.21
N THR A 406 6.32 27.43 -1.53
CA THR A 406 5.62 26.52 -2.47
C THR A 406 5.89 25.03 -2.21
N LEU A 407 6.68 24.71 -1.18
CA LEU A 407 7.04 23.36 -0.79
C LEU A 407 5.96 22.79 0.14
N ASN A 408 5.33 21.72 -0.31
CA ASN A 408 4.38 20.97 0.48
C ASN A 408 5.13 19.83 1.17
N LEU A 409 4.97 19.68 2.49
CA LEU A 409 5.59 18.57 3.22
C LEU A 409 4.83 17.27 2.98
N VAL A 410 3.51 17.35 2.85
CA VAL A 410 2.63 16.26 2.44
C VAL A 410 1.45 16.87 1.69
N ASN A 411 1.14 16.37 0.50
CA ASN A 411 0.02 16.81 -0.32
C ASN A 411 -0.97 15.68 -0.58
N ASN A 412 -2.21 16.05 -0.90
CA ASN A 412 -3.23 15.15 -1.44
C ASN A 412 -3.51 13.94 -0.54
N LEU A 413 -3.47 14.12 0.80
CA LEU A 413 -3.87 13.08 1.74
C LEU A 413 -5.36 12.71 1.59
N ASP A 414 -6.16 13.55 0.95
CA ASP A 414 -7.57 13.29 0.63
C ASP A 414 -7.76 12.13 -0.36
N SER A 415 -6.77 11.83 -1.21
CA SER A 415 -6.93 10.79 -2.24
C SER A 415 -7.02 9.38 -1.65
N PRO A 416 -6.11 8.96 -0.74
CA PRO A 416 -6.29 7.70 -0.02
C PRO A 416 -7.60 7.64 0.77
N LEU A 417 -8.02 8.76 1.36
CA LEU A 417 -9.27 8.85 2.13
C LEU A 417 -10.49 8.59 1.24
N ARG A 418 -10.56 9.22 0.06
CA ARG A 418 -11.67 9.05 -0.88
C ARG A 418 -11.69 7.66 -1.52
N ASP A 419 -10.52 7.14 -1.87
CA ASP A 419 -10.43 6.02 -2.81
C ASP A 419 -10.11 4.68 -2.13
N ASN A 420 -9.69 4.67 -0.85
CA ASN A 420 -9.31 3.43 -0.13
C ASN A 420 -10.03 3.23 1.22
N VAL A 421 -10.77 4.23 1.71
CA VAL A 421 -11.43 4.19 3.02
C VAL A 421 -12.93 4.32 2.79
N ALA A 422 -13.72 3.45 3.43
CA ALA A 422 -15.17 3.56 3.35
C ALA A 422 -15.66 4.72 4.24
N ASP A 423 -16.72 5.40 3.80
CA ASP A 423 -17.38 6.41 4.62
C ASP A 423 -17.74 5.85 6.01
N GLY A 424 -17.44 6.61 7.05
CA GLY A 424 -17.68 6.22 8.45
C GLY A 424 -16.57 5.38 9.08
N ASP A 425 -15.55 4.95 8.34
CA ASP A 425 -14.38 4.27 8.90
C ASP A 425 -13.30 5.26 9.36
N TRP A 426 -12.64 4.92 10.47
CA TRP A 426 -11.46 5.64 10.94
C TRP A 426 -10.22 5.22 10.17
N VAL A 427 -9.39 6.20 9.83
CA VAL A 427 -8.10 5.98 9.18
C VAL A 427 -7.03 6.86 9.81
N THR A 428 -5.81 6.35 9.92
CA THR A 428 -4.63 7.18 10.17
C THR A 428 -3.90 7.39 8.85
N LEU A 429 -3.76 8.65 8.45
CA LEU A 429 -2.97 9.05 7.30
C LEU A 429 -1.66 9.65 7.78
N GLY A 430 -0.61 9.55 6.97
CA GLY A 430 0.64 10.19 7.29
C GLY A 430 1.74 10.01 6.28
N SER A 431 2.93 10.48 6.66
CA SER A 431 4.11 10.54 5.83
C SER A 431 5.39 10.56 6.66
N VAL A 432 6.48 10.14 6.03
CA VAL A 432 7.85 10.39 6.49
C VAL A 432 8.55 11.27 5.45
N VAL A 433 9.03 12.44 5.85
CA VAL A 433 9.58 13.46 4.94
C VAL A 433 10.90 14.04 5.46
N GLU A 434 11.85 14.28 4.56
CA GLU A 434 13.05 15.07 4.84
C GLU A 434 12.80 16.53 4.44
N TYR A 435 12.99 17.47 5.36
CA TYR A 435 12.95 18.90 5.01
C TYR A 435 14.33 19.38 4.58
N THR A 436 14.53 19.63 3.29
CA THR A 436 15.85 19.90 2.70
C THR A 436 16.08 21.35 2.26
N ASP A 437 15.11 22.26 2.47
CA ASP A 437 15.24 23.64 2.02
C ASP A 437 16.33 24.40 2.80
N SER A 438 17.24 25.01 2.05
CA SER A 438 18.38 25.77 2.55
C SER A 438 18.07 27.24 2.87
N THR A 439 16.87 27.74 2.53
CA THR A 439 16.58 29.18 2.51
C THR A 439 15.85 29.75 3.74
N GLY A 440 15.37 28.94 4.69
CA GLY A 440 14.84 29.47 5.95
C GLY A 440 14.03 28.47 6.78
N SER A 441 13.82 28.80 8.05
CA SER A 441 12.83 28.19 8.92
C SER A 441 11.42 28.41 8.35
N GLY A 442 10.61 27.37 8.24
CA GLY A 442 9.19 27.45 7.91
C GLY A 442 8.30 27.03 9.08
N ASN A 443 6.98 27.12 8.91
CA ASN A 443 6.00 26.52 9.80
C ASN A 443 5.17 25.48 9.04
N ILE A 444 5.00 24.28 9.59
CA ILE A 444 4.02 23.30 9.13
C ILE A 444 2.64 23.82 9.48
N ARG A 445 1.81 23.94 8.47
CA ARG A 445 0.38 24.19 8.56
C ARG A 445 -0.39 22.95 8.17
N TYR A 446 -1.44 22.68 8.92
CA TYR A 446 -2.44 21.70 8.52
C TYR A 446 -3.56 22.40 7.76
N HIS A 447 -3.93 21.88 6.60
CA HIS A 447 -5.05 22.36 5.82
C HIS A 447 -6.09 21.27 5.60
N VAL A 448 -7.36 21.66 5.78
CA VAL A 448 -8.49 20.80 5.45
C VAL A 448 -9.60 21.61 4.77
N ALA A 449 -10.19 21.07 3.71
CA ALA A 449 -11.36 21.63 3.05
C ALA A 449 -12.25 20.53 2.47
N ARG A 450 -13.57 20.76 2.51
CA ARG A 450 -14.54 19.91 1.81
C ARG A 450 -14.47 20.07 0.29
N THR A 451 -14.98 19.09 -0.44
CA THR A 451 -15.31 19.25 -1.86
C THR A 451 -16.49 20.22 -2.03
N ALA A 452 -16.39 21.11 -3.03
CA ALA A 452 -17.41 22.14 -3.26
C ALA A 452 -18.80 21.52 -3.53
N GLY A 453 -19.83 22.08 -2.89
CA GLY A 453 -21.22 21.67 -3.11
C GLY A 453 -21.75 20.54 -2.21
N GLN A 454 -20.92 19.94 -1.36
CA GLN A 454 -21.34 18.91 -0.41
C GLN A 454 -21.07 19.35 1.03
N ALA A 455 -22.07 19.33 1.90
CA ALA A 455 -21.80 19.46 3.34
C ALA A 455 -21.02 18.23 3.80
N THR A 456 -19.94 18.45 4.53
CA THR A 456 -19.06 17.38 4.97
C THR A 456 -19.03 17.35 6.48
N GLU A 457 -19.32 16.18 7.04
CA GLU A 457 -19.11 15.89 8.45
C GLU A 457 -17.78 15.14 8.60
N TYR A 458 -16.89 15.73 9.37
CA TYR A 458 -15.49 15.34 9.48
C TYR A 458 -15.12 15.19 10.94
N ASP A 459 -14.56 14.05 11.31
CA ASP A 459 -14.05 13.80 12.64
C ASP A 459 -12.52 13.77 12.61
N GLN A 460 -11.90 14.49 13.54
CA GLN A 460 -10.45 14.47 13.75
C GLN A 460 -10.12 13.85 15.11
N GLY A 461 -9.33 12.80 15.08
CA GLY A 461 -8.64 12.21 16.21
C GLY A 461 -7.18 12.66 16.24
N LEU A 462 -6.28 11.75 16.60
CA LEU A 462 -4.86 12.00 16.83
C LEU A 462 -4.13 12.72 15.67
N CYS A 463 -3.52 13.88 15.93
CA CYS A 463 -2.59 14.54 15.01
C CYS A 463 -1.22 14.74 15.66
N GLN A 464 -0.16 14.46 14.91
CA GLN A 464 1.20 14.49 15.44
C GLN A 464 2.25 14.79 14.38
N ILE A 465 3.28 15.54 14.79
CA ILE A 465 4.50 15.81 14.05
C ILE A 465 5.69 15.53 14.98
N ILE A 466 6.48 14.51 14.64
CA ILE A 466 7.72 14.18 15.35
C ILE A 466 8.92 14.44 14.44
N GLN A 467 9.91 15.14 14.96
CA GLN A 467 11.19 15.45 14.30
C GLN A 467 12.26 14.44 14.71
N PHE A 468 13.13 14.06 13.77
CA PHE A 468 14.31 13.22 13.96
C PHE A 468 15.52 13.75 13.19
N ASP A 469 16.72 13.37 13.62
CA ASP A 469 17.99 13.67 12.95
C ASP A 469 18.27 12.71 11.79
N THR A 470 17.75 11.48 11.86
CA THR A 470 18.02 10.45 10.86
C THR A 470 16.75 9.86 10.27
N GLN A 471 16.84 9.44 9.00
CA GLN A 471 15.78 8.69 8.31
C GLN A 471 15.39 7.42 9.05
N GLN A 472 16.38 6.73 9.64
CA GLN A 472 16.18 5.45 10.30
C GLN A 472 15.26 5.62 11.51
N GLU A 473 15.54 6.58 12.39
CA GLU A 473 14.71 6.84 13.57
C GLU A 473 13.27 7.21 13.18
N ALA A 474 13.10 8.04 12.13
CA ALA A 474 11.78 8.41 11.63
C ALA A 474 11.01 7.21 11.07
N THR A 475 11.69 6.34 10.31
CA THR A 475 11.10 5.13 9.73
C THR A 475 10.72 4.13 10.83
N ASP A 476 11.59 3.92 11.80
CA ASP A 476 11.35 3.03 12.95
C ASP A 476 10.16 3.52 13.78
N TYR A 477 10.07 4.84 14.04
CA TYR A 477 8.94 5.43 14.73
C TYR A 477 7.63 5.31 13.95
N PHE A 478 7.64 5.57 12.64
CA PHE A 478 6.47 5.38 11.77
C PHE A 478 5.96 3.93 11.83
N ASN A 479 6.88 2.97 11.66
CA ASN A 479 6.56 1.54 11.68
C ASN A 479 6.14 1.04 13.06
N SER A 480 6.54 1.71 14.14
CA SER A 480 6.20 1.31 15.51
C SER A 480 4.71 1.40 15.81
N ARG A 481 3.93 2.23 15.09
CA ARG A 481 2.51 2.52 15.39
C ARG A 481 2.28 3.17 16.76
N ALA A 482 3.33 3.69 17.39
CA ALA A 482 3.25 4.40 18.67
C ALA A 482 2.65 5.80 18.49
N PHE A 483 1.84 6.28 19.43
CA PHE A 483 1.51 7.69 19.56
C PHE A 483 2.28 8.30 20.72
N TYR A 484 3.12 9.31 20.46
CA TYR A 484 3.80 10.03 21.53
C TYR A 484 2.86 11.02 22.22
N GLN A 485 2.63 10.84 23.53
CA GLN A 485 1.86 11.78 24.33
C GLN A 485 2.82 12.65 25.15
N ALA A 486 2.83 13.95 24.86
CA ALA A 486 3.67 14.94 25.53
C ALA A 486 2.98 15.60 26.73
N GLU A 487 1.65 15.48 26.84
CA GLU A 487 0.86 16.41 27.64
C GLU A 487 0.92 16.13 29.14
N ASP A 488 1.31 17.18 29.87
CA ASP A 488 1.01 17.39 31.28
C ASP A 488 -0.50 17.63 31.43
N PHE A 489 -1.20 16.80 32.20
CA PHE A 489 -2.58 17.12 32.58
C PHE A 489 -2.61 18.03 33.81
N ASP A 490 -3.49 19.03 33.78
CA ASP A 490 -3.71 20.01 34.85
C ASP A 490 -5.20 20.26 35.05
N TYR A 491 -5.76 19.66 36.10
CA TYR A 491 -7.16 19.80 36.48
C TYR A 491 -7.25 20.62 37.77
N SER A 492 -8.20 21.54 37.85
CA SER A 492 -8.43 22.32 39.06
C SER A 492 -9.91 22.46 39.36
N GLY A 493 -10.23 22.64 40.63
CA GLY A 493 -11.60 22.82 41.09
C GLY A 493 -11.67 23.42 42.48
N VAL A 494 -12.90 23.61 42.94
CA VAL A 494 -13.19 24.25 44.23
C VAL A 494 -14.07 23.33 45.06
N ALA A 495 -13.61 22.96 46.25
CA ALA A 495 -14.37 22.16 47.20
C ALA A 495 -14.66 22.96 48.46
N THR A 496 -15.92 22.98 48.90
CA THR A 496 -16.30 23.56 50.20
C THR A 496 -16.55 22.44 51.20
N THR A 497 -15.81 22.46 52.32
CA THR A 497 -15.93 21.44 53.38
C THR A 497 -16.47 22.06 54.65
N SER A 498 -17.41 21.39 55.33
CA SER A 498 -17.83 21.73 56.70
C SER A 498 -17.47 20.56 57.59
N SER A 499 -16.61 20.77 58.60
CA SER A 499 -16.09 19.78 59.58
C SER A 499 -16.24 18.30 59.15
N GLY A 500 -15.21 17.72 58.53
CA GLY A 500 -15.26 16.37 57.97
C GLY A 500 -14.35 16.17 56.76
N SER A 501 -14.64 15.16 55.94
CA SER A 501 -13.90 14.82 54.72
C SER A 501 -14.79 14.95 53.47
N ILE A 502 -14.23 15.39 52.35
CA ILE A 502 -14.88 15.35 51.02
C ILE A 502 -14.04 14.50 50.07
N ALA A 503 -14.70 13.62 49.33
CA ALA A 503 -14.07 12.87 48.25
C ALA A 503 -14.18 13.68 46.95
N ILE A 504 -13.06 13.78 46.26
CA ILE A 504 -12.96 14.29 44.90
C ILE A 504 -12.86 13.06 44.00
N ASP A 505 -13.96 12.73 43.32
CA ASP A 505 -14.01 11.64 42.34
C ASP A 505 -13.69 12.21 40.96
N PHE A 506 -12.66 11.66 40.32
CA PHE A 506 -12.23 12.10 39.01
C PHE A 506 -13.32 11.96 37.96
N THR A 507 -14.17 10.94 38.05
CA THR A 507 -15.30 10.74 37.12
C THR A 507 -16.34 11.84 37.24
N ASP A 508 -16.69 12.22 38.47
CA ASP A 508 -17.72 13.22 38.76
C ASP A 508 -17.25 14.65 38.47
N GLU A 509 -15.95 14.91 38.70
CA GLU A 509 -15.30 16.18 38.35
C GLU A 509 -14.93 16.28 36.86
N GLY A 510 -15.27 15.26 36.07
CA GLY A 510 -15.09 15.25 34.62
C GLY A 510 -13.64 15.08 34.16
N PHE A 511 -12.77 14.48 34.97
CA PHE A 511 -11.42 14.06 34.56
C PHE A 511 -11.54 13.01 33.47
N GLN A 512 -10.81 13.23 32.39
CA GLN A 512 -11.03 12.52 31.13
C GLN A 512 -10.03 11.39 30.91
N ASP A 513 -8.90 11.47 31.63
CA ASP A 513 -7.98 10.37 31.88
C ASP A 513 -7.97 10.11 33.39
N GLN A 514 -8.19 8.87 33.81
CA GLN A 514 -7.87 8.52 35.19
C GLN A 514 -6.36 8.62 35.33
N PRO A 515 -5.84 9.53 36.17
CA PRO A 515 -4.43 9.52 36.50
C PRO A 515 -4.09 8.09 36.95
N ASP A 516 -2.97 7.56 36.48
CA ASP A 516 -2.39 6.39 37.13
C ASP A 516 -2.13 6.72 38.63
N ALA A 517 -1.54 5.81 39.40
CA ALA A 517 -1.23 6.13 40.80
C ALA A 517 -0.24 7.30 40.99
N ILE A 518 0.25 7.93 39.91
CA ILE A 518 1.35 8.90 39.88
C ILE A 518 0.82 10.27 39.42
N TYR A 519 0.23 11.01 40.37
CA TYR A 519 -0.15 12.41 40.20
C TYR A 519 0.17 13.23 41.46
N ASN A 520 0.33 14.54 41.27
CA ASN A 520 0.52 15.52 42.33
C ASN A 520 -0.78 16.26 42.62
N ILE A 521 -0.92 16.72 43.87
CA ILE A 521 -2.06 17.49 44.35
C ILE A 521 -1.49 18.76 45.00
N GLU A 522 -1.87 19.91 44.45
CA GLU A 522 -1.70 21.22 45.07
C GLU A 522 -3.04 21.64 45.69
N MET A 523 -3.01 22.19 46.91
CA MET A 523 -4.20 22.73 47.58
C MET A 523 -3.88 24.11 48.15
N ALA A 524 -4.81 25.05 47.98
CA ALA A 524 -4.76 26.38 48.56
C ALA A 524 -6.05 26.66 49.34
N THR A 525 -5.92 27.19 50.55
CA THR A 525 -7.04 27.46 51.46
C THR A 525 -7.26 28.94 51.64
N ASP A 526 -8.52 29.35 51.74
CA ASP A 526 -8.89 30.74 52.06
C ASP A 526 -8.95 30.99 53.58
N GLY A 527 -8.47 30.06 54.43
CA GLY A 527 -8.53 30.14 55.90
C GLY A 527 -7.34 29.49 56.64
N ASP A 528 -7.29 29.72 57.97
CA ASP A 528 -6.20 29.34 58.91
C ASP A 528 -6.12 27.84 59.27
N ALA A 529 -6.85 26.96 58.58
CA ALA A 529 -6.90 25.54 58.90
C ALA A 529 -5.82 24.73 58.14
N THR A 530 -5.12 23.84 58.85
CA THR A 530 -4.20 22.87 58.25
C THR A 530 -5.02 21.77 57.56
N LEU A 531 -5.05 21.76 56.22
CA LEU A 531 -5.69 20.70 55.44
C LEU A 531 -4.67 19.67 54.96
N PHE A 532 -5.11 18.42 54.87
CA PHE A 532 -4.31 17.33 54.31
C PHE A 532 -5.21 16.36 53.53
N TYR A 533 -4.67 15.80 52.45
CA TYR A 533 -5.33 14.71 51.73
C TYR A 533 -4.89 13.35 52.31
N SER A 534 -5.83 12.43 52.53
CA SER A 534 -5.54 11.15 53.23
C SER A 534 -5.31 9.94 52.32
N SER A 535 -5.74 10.01 51.06
CA SER A 535 -5.67 8.88 50.13
C SER A 535 -5.54 9.36 48.69
N LYS A 536 -4.54 8.84 47.97
CA LYS A 536 -4.42 8.92 46.52
C LYS A 536 -4.88 7.59 45.93
N SER A 537 -5.80 7.62 44.99
CA SER A 537 -6.29 6.46 44.25
C SER A 537 -6.41 6.81 42.77
N ALA A 538 -6.40 5.82 41.88
CA ALA A 538 -6.56 6.06 40.44
C ALA A 538 -7.86 6.80 40.09
N THR A 539 -8.88 6.70 40.95
CA THR A 539 -10.22 7.29 40.73
C THR A 539 -10.46 8.59 41.49
N GLY A 540 -9.50 9.07 42.29
CA GLY A 540 -9.73 10.29 43.09
C GLY A 540 -8.87 10.44 44.35
N PHE A 541 -9.19 11.47 45.14
CA PHE A 541 -8.56 11.73 46.44
C PHE A 541 -9.54 12.28 47.48
N THR A 542 -9.15 12.29 48.75
CA THR A 542 -10.01 12.79 49.84
C THR A 542 -9.34 13.97 50.54
N ILE A 543 -10.05 15.09 50.68
CA ILE A 543 -9.63 16.29 51.42
C ILE A 543 -10.22 16.21 52.84
N ASN A 544 -9.39 16.33 53.87
CA ASN A 544 -9.82 16.32 55.27
C ASN A 544 -9.71 17.71 55.91
N ASN A 545 -10.76 18.12 56.61
CA ASN A 545 -10.84 19.38 57.33
C ASN A 545 -11.14 19.15 58.82
N GLY A 546 -10.23 19.61 59.69
CA GLY A 546 -10.29 19.38 61.14
C GLY A 546 -11.33 20.19 61.91
N ALA A 547 -11.65 21.42 61.49
CA ALA A 547 -12.69 22.25 62.12
C ALA A 547 -13.09 23.44 61.24
N GLY A 548 -14.36 23.84 61.31
CA GLY A 548 -14.91 24.99 60.59
C GLY A 548 -15.34 24.70 59.14
N THR A 549 -15.85 25.72 58.46
CA THR A 549 -16.15 25.68 57.03
C THR A 549 -14.99 26.29 56.25
N ASN A 550 -14.36 25.53 55.37
CA ASN A 550 -13.24 25.98 54.55
C ASN A 550 -13.53 25.75 53.07
N THR A 551 -13.22 26.74 52.24
CA THR A 551 -13.17 26.63 50.78
C THR A 551 -11.74 26.30 50.37
N VAL A 552 -11.61 25.30 49.50
CA VAL A 552 -10.32 24.76 49.05
C VAL A 552 -10.28 24.82 47.54
N ASN A 553 -9.32 25.56 47.01
CA ASN A 553 -8.94 25.44 45.63
C ASN A 553 -7.95 24.28 45.53
N TRP A 554 -8.27 23.28 44.73
CA TRP A 554 -7.40 22.13 44.51
C TRP A 554 -6.97 22.08 43.05
N ARG A 555 -5.79 21.50 42.84
CA ARG A 555 -5.19 21.27 41.53
C ARG A 555 -4.56 19.90 41.51
N VAL A 556 -4.97 19.06 40.57
CA VAL A 556 -4.34 17.77 40.26
C VAL A 556 -3.53 17.95 38.99
N TYR A 557 -2.25 17.61 39.07
CA TYR A 557 -1.38 17.68 37.91
C TYR A 557 -0.40 16.53 37.86
N ARG A 558 0.03 16.18 36.66
CA ARG A 558 1.25 15.42 36.42
C ARG A 558 2.20 16.33 35.66
N ARG A 559 3.39 16.51 36.22
CA ARG A 559 4.52 17.15 35.55
C ARG A 559 5.55 16.05 35.43
N ASP A 560 5.75 15.53 34.23
CA ASP A 560 6.93 14.69 34.00
C ASP A 560 8.15 15.64 34.09
N VAL A 561 9.09 15.30 34.98
CA VAL A 561 10.19 16.18 35.45
C VAL A 561 11.22 16.47 34.37
#